data_AF-A0A9W9YY10-F1
#
_entry.id   AF-A0A9W9YY10-F1
#
_cell.length_a   1.000
_cell.length_b   1.000
_cell.length_c   1.000
_cell.angle_alpha   90.00
_cell.angle_beta   90.00
_cell.angle_gamma   90.00
#
_symmetry.space_group_name_H-M   'P 1'
#
loop_
_entity.id
_entity.type
_entity.pdbx_description
1 polymer ?
#
loop_
_entity_poly.entity_id
_entity_poly.type
_entity_poly.pdbx_seq_one_letter_code
_entity_poly.pdbx_strand_id
1 'polypeptide(L)'
;MRTVTFLRSIVLVVFLMECVAQVKSDTVNHTKGYCVWYDQCTSGNKALNCLYNGPAKNLTDSKGVKLLDDLCPELRGQHTCCSTKQLMALSKNLQTMSQLTTRCPACWNNMRRLYCQLTCSQDQSLFLDPKDIAPLGDGRFMIIDIDYYVSPQFKQGLFDSCKDVSFPGNNEKVLNLLCGTTAEKCTPQKLLTYMGSTQNGFAPFNIFYPDKLIENLSWMNKTIFKCNQPFTDPQTNKTAKTCSCQDCATSCPVLPPPVPQPTPRKIMGLDVLTFSLLVTYIILLLIFFPISIICTMKKNNKRYALVPDNSQANLKYSGGSYPSVSSNLPELVDSPPGLCERWGSKLESVLRHWFTKWGVWCSYHPYYVMGACFLVIAIMACGLFRFTVTTDPVDLWSSPDSIARKQKEIYDSKFSPFYRTEQLIIRSTHPTPGGFKPLNKKWVPFGSIFHKDLLIQALELQNHITNMKVPFGDSNITLEDICFQPLAPQTKKCAIQSIFQYFQNSNATLNKCLTMMGHDCNKPHKADFNAYDYHTHLLFCASSPTSVRDVNFKEPCLGEFWRSSQPKHCTRWLHRHCV
;
A
#
# COMPACT_ATOMS: atom_id res chain seq x y z
N MET A 1 -10.54 -7.06 84.07
CA MET A 1 -11.36 -6.54 82.94
C MET A 1 -10.64 -6.87 81.62
N ARG A 2 -10.59 -8.15 81.22
CA ARG A 2 -9.86 -8.58 80.00
C ARG A 2 -10.32 -9.93 79.41
N THR A 3 -11.52 -10.40 79.75
CA THR A 3 -11.98 -11.77 79.40
C THR A 3 -13.42 -11.85 78.91
N VAL A 4 -14.05 -10.72 78.53
CA VAL A 4 -15.46 -10.70 78.08
C VAL A 4 -15.63 -10.21 76.63
N THR A 5 -14.58 -9.67 76.00
CA THR A 5 -14.67 -9.10 74.65
C THR A 5 -14.30 -10.07 73.51
N PHE A 6 -13.76 -11.26 73.82
CA PHE A 6 -13.28 -12.19 72.78
C PHE A 6 -14.34 -13.18 72.29
N LEU A 7 -15.37 -13.49 73.10
CA LEU A 7 -16.42 -14.43 72.71
C LEU A 7 -17.49 -13.82 71.78
N ARG A 8 -17.71 -12.50 71.81
CA ARG A 8 -18.73 -11.86 70.94
C ARG A 8 -18.27 -11.68 69.48
N SER A 9 -16.96 -11.65 69.23
CA SER A 9 -16.43 -11.52 67.87
C SER A 9 -16.38 -12.85 67.12
N ILE A 10 -16.32 -13.99 67.82
CA ILE A 10 -16.31 -15.33 67.18
C ILE A 10 -17.74 -15.74 66.75
N VAL A 11 -18.76 -15.40 67.54
CA VAL A 11 -20.16 -15.75 67.22
C VAL A 11 -20.69 -14.95 66.02
N LEU A 12 -20.21 -13.73 65.80
CA LEU A 12 -20.61 -12.90 64.66
C LEU A 12 -19.89 -13.27 63.34
N VAL A 13 -18.70 -13.89 63.43
CA VAL A 13 -17.97 -14.40 62.25
C VAL A 13 -18.48 -15.78 61.83
N VAL A 14 -18.98 -16.60 62.77
CA VAL A 14 -19.58 -17.90 62.45
C VAL A 14 -21.00 -17.74 61.87
N PHE A 15 -21.79 -16.75 62.32
CA PHE A 15 -23.14 -16.52 61.78
C PHE A 15 -23.17 -15.81 60.40
N LEU A 16 -22.06 -15.21 59.95
CA LEU A 16 -21.93 -14.63 58.61
C LEU A 16 -21.33 -15.59 57.57
N MET A 17 -20.94 -16.81 57.97
CA MET A 17 -20.44 -17.86 57.06
C MET A 17 -21.50 -18.85 56.56
N GLU A 18 -22.75 -18.78 57.03
CA GLU A 18 -23.81 -19.75 56.66
C GLU A 18 -24.92 -19.20 55.74
N CYS A 19 -24.66 -18.10 55.03
CA CYS A 19 -25.56 -17.61 53.97
C CYS A 19 -24.84 -17.30 52.65
N VAL A 20 -23.84 -18.12 52.28
CA VAL A 20 -23.64 -18.41 50.86
C VAL A 20 -24.38 -19.71 50.61
N ALA A 21 -25.67 -19.58 50.27
CA ALA A 21 -26.33 -20.65 49.55
C ALA A 21 -25.49 -20.88 48.28
N GLN A 22 -24.60 -21.86 48.32
CA GLN A 22 -24.09 -22.50 47.11
C GLN A 22 -25.34 -23.04 46.41
N VAL A 23 -25.86 -22.24 45.47
CA VAL A 23 -26.78 -22.73 44.46
C VAL A 23 -26.03 -23.87 43.79
N LYS A 24 -26.45 -25.10 44.10
CA LYS A 24 -26.02 -26.31 43.41
C LYS A 24 -26.23 -26.03 41.93
N SER A 25 -25.14 -25.75 41.21
CA SER A 25 -25.14 -25.78 39.75
C SER A 25 -25.61 -27.17 39.38
N ASP A 26 -26.72 -27.29 38.66
CA ASP A 26 -26.99 -28.51 37.91
C ASP A 26 -25.78 -28.74 37.02
N THR A 27 -24.97 -29.74 37.36
CA THR A 27 -23.82 -30.16 36.56
C THR A 27 -24.37 -30.51 35.18
N VAL A 28 -23.86 -29.85 34.13
CA VAL A 28 -24.30 -30.13 32.76
C VAL A 28 -24.02 -31.59 32.46
N ASN A 29 -25.00 -32.28 31.89
CA ASN A 29 -24.90 -33.70 31.62
C ASN A 29 -24.17 -33.90 30.28
N HIS A 30 -22.90 -34.27 30.34
CA HIS A 30 -22.05 -34.50 29.17
C HIS A 30 -22.28 -35.88 28.53
N THR A 31 -23.54 -36.16 28.16
CA THR A 31 -23.94 -37.39 27.47
C THR A 31 -24.23 -37.16 25.99
N LYS A 32 -23.98 -38.16 25.15
CA LYS A 32 -24.27 -38.09 23.71
C LYS A 32 -25.75 -37.77 23.47
N GLY A 33 -26.03 -36.90 22.49
CA GLY A 33 -27.39 -36.45 22.17
C GLY A 33 -27.99 -35.40 23.11
N TYR A 34 -27.22 -34.86 24.06
CA TYR A 34 -27.65 -33.78 24.95
C TYR A 34 -27.12 -32.42 24.51
N CYS A 35 -27.87 -31.40 24.88
CA CYS A 35 -27.58 -30.00 24.63
C CYS A 35 -27.09 -29.31 25.90
N VAL A 36 -26.40 -28.18 25.68
CA VAL A 36 -26.02 -27.23 26.74
C VAL A 36 -26.99 -26.05 26.75
N TRP A 37 -27.49 -25.67 25.59
CA TRP A 37 -28.48 -24.61 25.45
C TRP A 37 -29.59 -24.94 24.48
N TYR A 38 -30.69 -24.19 24.56
CA TYR A 38 -31.75 -24.21 23.57
C TYR A 38 -32.56 -22.91 23.63
N ASP A 39 -32.72 -22.25 22.48
CA ASP A 39 -33.39 -20.95 22.32
C ASP A 39 -32.65 -19.75 22.97
N GLN A 40 -33.14 -18.55 22.71
CA GLN A 40 -32.58 -17.28 23.20
C GLN A 40 -33.38 -16.73 24.38
N CYS A 41 -32.68 -16.36 25.45
CA CYS A 41 -33.28 -15.85 26.69
C CYS A 41 -33.44 -14.32 26.68
N THR A 42 -32.54 -13.62 26.00
CA THR A 42 -32.55 -12.15 25.90
C THR A 42 -32.91 -11.71 24.48
N SER A 43 -33.45 -10.50 24.34
CA SER A 43 -33.75 -9.90 23.04
C SER A 43 -32.68 -8.86 22.63
N GLY A 44 -32.41 -8.72 21.33
CA GLY A 44 -31.51 -7.70 20.79
C GLY A 44 -30.47 -8.25 19.81
N ASN A 45 -29.54 -7.39 19.36
CA ASN A 45 -28.49 -7.76 18.39
C ASN A 45 -27.42 -8.71 18.97
N LYS A 46 -27.36 -8.88 20.29
CA LYS A 46 -26.43 -9.77 21.01
C LYS A 46 -27.18 -10.64 22.02
N ALA A 47 -28.17 -11.38 21.51
CA ALA A 47 -28.99 -12.24 22.35
C ALA A 47 -28.17 -13.41 22.94
N LEU A 48 -28.27 -13.60 24.26
CA LEU A 48 -27.73 -14.73 25.01
C LEU A 48 -28.67 -15.94 24.95
N ASN A 49 -28.05 -17.13 24.99
CA ASN A 49 -28.76 -18.41 24.93
C ASN A 49 -29.26 -18.83 26.33
N CYS A 50 -30.39 -19.53 26.36
CA CYS A 50 -30.90 -20.14 27.59
C CYS A 50 -30.17 -21.44 27.89
N LEU A 51 -29.80 -21.65 29.16
CA LEU A 51 -29.30 -22.93 29.65
C LEU A 51 -30.38 -24.00 29.46
N TYR A 52 -30.02 -25.12 28.85
CA TYR A 52 -30.91 -26.26 28.65
C TYR A 52 -30.07 -27.53 28.63
N ASN A 53 -30.19 -28.31 29.71
CA ASN A 53 -29.50 -29.58 29.91
C ASN A 53 -30.44 -30.74 29.60
N GLY A 54 -30.79 -30.94 28.33
CA GLY A 54 -31.73 -31.96 27.89
C GLY A 54 -31.40 -32.52 26.52
N PRO A 55 -32.17 -33.52 26.04
CA PRO A 55 -31.92 -34.14 24.74
C PRO A 55 -32.15 -33.14 23.60
N ALA A 56 -31.41 -33.34 22.50
CA ALA A 56 -31.56 -32.59 21.26
C ALA A 56 -32.99 -32.68 20.71
N LYS A 57 -33.51 -31.56 20.19
CA LYS A 57 -34.90 -31.45 19.74
C LYS A 57 -34.99 -31.54 18.23
N ASN A 58 -36.12 -32.04 17.74
CA ASN A 58 -36.38 -32.03 16.31
C ASN A 58 -36.79 -30.61 15.87
N LEU A 59 -36.17 -30.11 14.80
CA LEU A 59 -36.45 -28.76 14.27
C LEU A 59 -37.67 -28.83 13.34
N THR A 60 -38.84 -28.42 13.84
CA THR A 60 -40.11 -28.56 13.11
C THR A 60 -40.47 -27.35 12.25
N ASP A 61 -39.92 -26.17 12.57
CA ASP A 61 -40.21 -24.94 11.86
C ASP A 61 -39.53 -24.91 10.48
N SER A 62 -40.35 -24.85 9.43
CA SER A 62 -39.91 -24.80 8.03
C SER A 62 -38.85 -23.74 7.73
N LYS A 63 -38.89 -22.58 8.39
CA LYS A 63 -37.88 -21.51 8.19
C LYS A 63 -36.54 -21.91 8.82
N GLY A 64 -36.58 -22.49 10.01
CA GLY A 64 -35.39 -23.01 10.69
C GLY A 64 -34.73 -24.14 9.89
N VAL A 65 -35.52 -25.09 9.38
CA VAL A 65 -35.01 -26.20 8.57
C VAL A 65 -34.30 -25.69 7.31
N LYS A 66 -34.89 -24.74 6.59
CA LYS A 66 -34.24 -24.12 5.41
C LYS A 66 -32.91 -23.43 5.77
N LEU A 67 -32.89 -22.65 6.85
CA LEU A 67 -31.66 -21.98 7.30
C LEU A 67 -30.58 -22.98 7.74
N LEU A 68 -30.96 -24.07 8.42
CA LEU A 68 -30.06 -25.14 8.80
C LEU A 68 -29.49 -25.83 7.57
N ASP A 69 -30.32 -26.11 6.57
CA ASP A 69 -29.92 -26.75 5.32
C ASP A 69 -28.97 -25.90 4.48
N ASP A 70 -29.19 -24.59 4.45
CA ASP A 70 -28.35 -23.65 3.69
C ASP A 70 -27.02 -23.38 4.41
N LEU A 71 -27.06 -23.17 5.74
CA LEU A 71 -25.90 -22.73 6.53
C LEU A 71 -25.11 -23.90 7.13
N CYS A 72 -25.78 -24.97 7.53
CA CYS A 72 -25.19 -26.11 8.23
C CYS A 72 -25.64 -27.46 7.64
N PRO A 73 -25.48 -27.70 6.33
CA PRO A 73 -25.98 -28.90 5.63
C PRO A 73 -25.51 -30.24 6.22
N GLU A 74 -24.41 -30.25 6.96
CA GLU A 74 -23.88 -31.43 7.66
C GLU A 74 -24.76 -31.92 8.82
N LEU A 75 -25.64 -31.05 9.31
CA LEU A 75 -26.59 -31.33 10.38
C LEU A 75 -28.01 -31.61 9.85
N ARG A 76 -28.18 -31.69 8.52
CA ARG A 76 -29.48 -31.95 7.88
C ARG A 76 -30.08 -33.27 8.39
N GLY A 77 -31.35 -33.21 8.78
CA GLY A 77 -32.12 -34.38 9.21
C GLY A 77 -31.75 -34.93 10.60
N GLN A 78 -30.87 -34.26 11.34
CA GLN A 78 -30.51 -34.63 12.71
C GLN A 78 -31.34 -33.85 13.74
N HIS A 79 -31.39 -34.35 14.97
CA HIS A 79 -31.89 -33.55 16.10
C HIS A 79 -30.89 -32.43 16.37
N THR A 80 -31.37 -31.23 16.71
CA THR A 80 -30.51 -30.05 16.88
C THR A 80 -30.68 -29.42 18.26
N CYS A 81 -29.61 -28.80 18.74
CA CYS A 81 -29.59 -28.02 19.97
C CYS A 81 -29.88 -26.53 19.75
N CYS A 82 -30.56 -26.18 18.64
CA CYS A 82 -30.85 -24.78 18.33
C CYS A 82 -32.29 -24.54 17.88
N SER A 83 -32.80 -23.35 18.15
CA SER A 83 -34.10 -22.86 17.69
C SER A 83 -33.98 -22.08 16.38
N THR A 84 -35.09 -21.82 15.69
CA THR A 84 -35.11 -20.96 14.49
C THR A 84 -34.53 -19.57 14.77
N LYS A 85 -34.78 -19.01 15.96
CA LYS A 85 -34.26 -17.68 16.33
C LYS A 85 -32.74 -17.68 16.41
N GLN A 86 -32.15 -18.73 16.98
CA GLN A 86 -30.70 -18.90 17.03
C GLN A 86 -30.10 -19.06 15.63
N LEU A 87 -30.74 -19.81 14.73
CA LEU A 87 -30.31 -19.93 13.33
C LEU A 87 -30.38 -18.61 12.57
N MET A 88 -31.43 -17.81 12.76
CA MET A 88 -31.53 -16.48 12.16
C MET A 88 -30.41 -15.54 12.65
N ALA A 89 -30.14 -15.54 13.96
CA ALA A 89 -29.05 -14.76 14.54
C ALA A 89 -27.68 -15.23 14.04
N LEU A 90 -27.48 -16.54 13.94
CA LEU A 90 -26.25 -17.14 13.42
C LEU A 90 -26.02 -16.76 11.96
N SER A 91 -27.05 -16.87 11.11
CA SER A 91 -26.98 -16.48 9.70
C SER A 91 -26.58 -15.01 9.53
N LYS A 92 -27.23 -14.10 10.29
CA LYS A 92 -26.93 -12.67 10.27
C LYS A 92 -25.47 -12.38 10.68
N ASN A 93 -24.99 -13.01 11.75
CA ASN A 93 -23.62 -12.80 12.24
C ASN A 93 -22.56 -13.38 11.30
N LEU A 94 -22.85 -14.54 10.68
CA LEU A 94 -21.94 -15.17 9.74
C LEU A 94 -21.92 -14.51 8.35
N GLN A 95 -22.90 -13.67 8.00
CA GLN A 95 -22.92 -12.95 6.73
C GLN A 95 -21.69 -12.04 6.56
N THR A 96 -21.33 -11.28 7.60
CA THR A 96 -20.12 -10.44 7.60
C THR A 96 -18.86 -11.32 7.49
N MET A 97 -18.82 -12.44 8.21
CA MET A 97 -17.68 -13.37 8.15
C MET A 97 -17.52 -14.02 6.77
N SER A 98 -18.65 -14.31 6.10
CA SER A 98 -18.69 -14.88 4.76
C SER A 98 -18.03 -13.94 3.75
N GLN A 99 -18.32 -12.64 3.81
CA GLN A 99 -17.71 -11.64 2.92
C GLN A 99 -16.17 -11.61 3.04
N LEU A 100 -15.62 -11.93 4.21
CA LEU A 100 -14.19 -11.95 4.45
C LEU A 100 -13.50 -13.25 4.01
N THR A 101 -14.21 -14.38 4.05
CA THR A 101 -13.58 -15.72 3.98
C THR A 101 -13.94 -16.51 2.72
N THR A 102 -14.95 -16.07 1.96
CA THR A 102 -15.47 -16.79 0.77
C THR A 102 -14.51 -16.89 -0.41
N ARG A 103 -13.45 -16.05 -0.47
CA ARG A 103 -12.40 -16.18 -1.52
C ARG A 103 -11.71 -17.54 -1.50
N CYS A 104 -11.61 -18.17 -0.32
CA CYS A 104 -11.11 -19.52 -0.18
C CYS A 104 -12.22 -20.41 0.42
N PRO A 105 -12.85 -21.29 -0.39
CA PRO A 105 -13.95 -22.14 0.08
C PRO A 105 -13.60 -22.99 1.30
N ALA A 106 -12.34 -23.42 1.43
CA ALA A 106 -11.86 -24.18 2.59
C ALA A 106 -11.95 -23.35 3.88
N CYS A 107 -11.47 -22.10 3.85
CA CYS A 107 -11.53 -21.19 5.00
C CYS A 107 -12.97 -20.95 5.45
N TRP A 108 -13.85 -20.60 4.51
CA TRP A 108 -15.26 -20.35 4.81
C TRP A 108 -15.96 -21.58 5.40
N ASN A 109 -15.78 -22.76 4.78
CA ASN A 109 -16.43 -23.98 5.27
C ASN A 109 -15.92 -24.39 6.65
N ASN A 110 -14.63 -24.22 6.96
CA ASN A 110 -14.11 -24.48 8.31
C ASN A 110 -14.67 -23.48 9.33
N MET A 111 -14.74 -22.17 8.99
CA MET A 111 -15.32 -21.13 9.86
C MET A 111 -16.80 -21.40 10.15
N ARG A 112 -17.59 -21.67 9.10
CA ARG A 112 -19.00 -22.02 9.20
C ARG A 112 -19.20 -23.26 10.07
N ARG A 113 -18.41 -24.31 9.84
CA ARG A 113 -18.47 -25.57 10.60
C ARG A 113 -18.18 -25.37 12.09
N LEU A 114 -17.20 -24.53 12.44
CA LEU A 114 -16.91 -24.18 13.84
C LEU A 114 -18.18 -23.66 14.55
N TYR A 115 -18.86 -22.67 13.96
CA TYR A 115 -20.03 -22.06 14.58
C TYR A 115 -21.30 -22.92 14.46
N CYS A 116 -21.45 -23.72 13.40
CA CYS A 116 -22.54 -24.69 13.26
C CYS A 116 -22.47 -25.75 14.37
N GLN A 117 -21.27 -26.30 14.63
CA GLN A 117 -21.08 -27.30 15.68
C GLN A 117 -21.25 -26.70 17.08
N LEU A 118 -20.75 -25.48 17.31
CA LEU A 118 -21.01 -24.73 18.54
C LEU A 118 -22.51 -24.53 18.80
N THR A 119 -23.27 -24.15 17.78
CA THR A 119 -24.65 -23.66 17.98
C THR A 119 -25.70 -24.76 17.95
N CYS A 120 -25.61 -25.70 17.00
CA CYS A 120 -26.72 -26.57 16.62
C CYS A 120 -26.41 -28.07 16.70
N SER A 121 -25.18 -28.49 17.02
CA SER A 121 -24.80 -29.90 17.04
C SER A 121 -25.69 -30.72 17.96
N GLN A 122 -26.03 -31.94 17.57
CA GLN A 122 -26.80 -32.88 18.39
C GLN A 122 -26.05 -33.30 19.67
N ASP A 123 -24.72 -33.37 19.58
CA ASP A 123 -23.84 -33.84 20.64
C ASP A 123 -23.13 -32.68 21.34
N GLN A 124 -23.80 -31.53 21.44
CA GLN A 124 -23.23 -30.27 21.91
C GLN A 124 -22.62 -30.39 23.32
N SER A 125 -23.27 -31.11 24.23
CA SER A 125 -22.80 -31.30 25.60
C SER A 125 -21.45 -32.04 25.69
N LEU A 126 -21.04 -32.77 24.65
CA LEU A 126 -19.77 -33.50 24.67
C LEU A 126 -18.54 -32.59 24.56
N PHE A 127 -18.69 -31.35 24.10
CA PHE A 127 -17.56 -30.45 23.84
C PHE A 127 -17.83 -28.99 24.23
N LEU A 128 -18.95 -28.71 24.91
CA LEU A 128 -19.28 -27.41 25.48
C LEU A 128 -19.54 -27.53 26.97
N ASP A 129 -19.09 -26.52 27.71
CA ASP A 129 -19.36 -26.40 29.14
C ASP A 129 -19.62 -24.93 29.52
N PRO A 130 -20.78 -24.59 30.13
CA PRO A 130 -21.05 -23.24 30.63
C PRO A 130 -20.07 -22.87 31.73
N LYS A 131 -19.41 -21.74 31.55
CA LYS A 131 -18.45 -21.23 32.54
C LYS A 131 -19.14 -20.33 33.56
N ASP A 132 -19.94 -19.40 33.06
CA ASP A 132 -20.72 -18.47 33.88
C ASP A 132 -22.18 -18.45 33.43
N ILE A 133 -23.09 -18.59 34.39
CA ILE A 133 -24.54 -18.56 34.18
C ILE A 133 -25.18 -17.52 35.11
N ALA A 134 -26.28 -16.92 34.67
CA ALA A 134 -27.04 -15.97 35.47
C ALA A 134 -28.54 -16.26 35.45
N PRO A 135 -29.26 -16.04 36.58
CA PRO A 135 -30.70 -16.29 36.66
C PRO A 135 -31.50 -15.19 35.92
N LEU A 136 -32.59 -15.59 35.25
CA LEU A 136 -33.53 -14.69 34.57
C LEU A 136 -34.72 -14.24 35.43
N GLY A 137 -34.85 -14.76 36.65
CA GLY A 137 -35.95 -14.45 37.60
C GLY A 137 -37.19 -15.35 37.47
N ASP A 138 -37.31 -16.11 36.39
CA ASP A 138 -38.41 -17.07 36.12
C ASP A 138 -37.99 -18.53 36.34
N GLY A 139 -36.88 -18.75 37.06
CA GLY A 139 -36.27 -20.06 37.27
C GLY A 139 -35.41 -20.57 36.10
N ARG A 140 -35.35 -19.84 34.98
CA ARG A 140 -34.39 -20.14 33.89
C ARG A 140 -33.06 -19.43 34.13
N PHE A 141 -32.01 -19.99 33.52
CA PHE A 141 -30.67 -19.43 33.54
C PHE A 141 -30.26 -19.06 32.10
N MET A 142 -29.52 -17.96 31.96
CA MET A 142 -28.82 -17.58 30.73
C MET A 142 -27.34 -17.88 30.86
N ILE A 143 -26.70 -18.20 29.73
CA ILE A 143 -25.26 -18.44 29.66
C ILE A 143 -24.58 -17.11 29.33
N ILE A 144 -23.67 -16.68 30.21
CA ILE A 144 -22.86 -15.48 30.04
C ILE A 144 -21.57 -15.84 29.30
N ASP A 145 -20.85 -16.84 29.80
CA ASP A 145 -19.58 -17.28 29.23
C ASP A 145 -19.58 -18.80 29.06
N ILE A 146 -18.89 -19.29 28.02
CA ILE A 146 -18.82 -20.74 27.71
C ILE A 146 -17.40 -21.18 27.34
N ASP A 147 -17.04 -22.39 27.74
CA ASP A 147 -15.84 -23.09 27.27
C ASP A 147 -16.19 -24.02 26.09
N TYR A 148 -15.47 -23.86 24.98
CA TYR A 148 -15.62 -24.65 23.77
C TYR A 148 -14.36 -25.46 23.45
N TYR A 149 -14.44 -26.78 23.65
CA TYR A 149 -13.34 -27.73 23.46
C TYR A 149 -13.21 -28.15 22.00
N VAL A 150 -12.44 -27.38 21.23
CA VAL A 150 -12.15 -27.65 19.81
C VAL A 150 -10.82 -28.41 19.66
N SER A 151 -10.79 -29.47 18.85
CA SER A 151 -9.57 -30.27 18.68
C SER A 151 -8.39 -29.43 18.18
N PRO A 152 -7.16 -29.64 18.69
CA PRO A 152 -5.98 -28.89 18.24
C PRO A 152 -5.76 -28.96 16.72
N GLN A 153 -6.08 -30.11 16.12
CA GLN A 153 -6.00 -30.32 14.67
C GLN A 153 -7.00 -29.43 13.93
N PHE A 154 -8.24 -29.30 14.43
CA PHE A 154 -9.24 -28.42 13.84
C PHE A 154 -8.86 -26.96 13.99
N LYS A 155 -8.36 -26.54 15.17
CA LYS A 155 -7.85 -25.17 15.40
C LYS A 155 -6.77 -24.81 14.38
N GLN A 156 -5.78 -25.69 14.22
CA GLN A 156 -4.66 -25.50 13.29
C GLN A 156 -5.12 -25.50 11.84
N GLY A 157 -5.97 -26.46 11.46
CA GLY A 157 -6.49 -26.58 10.10
C GLY A 157 -7.36 -25.40 9.66
N LEU A 158 -8.19 -24.88 10.57
CA LEU A 158 -8.95 -23.65 10.37
C LEU A 158 -8.01 -22.48 10.09
N PHE A 159 -7.00 -22.28 10.95
CA PHE A 159 -6.01 -21.23 10.79
C PHE A 159 -5.25 -21.36 9.46
N ASP A 160 -4.74 -22.54 9.13
CA ASP A 160 -3.98 -22.79 7.91
C ASP A 160 -4.81 -22.58 6.64
N SER A 161 -6.12 -22.87 6.69
CA SER A 161 -7.01 -22.61 5.56
C SER A 161 -7.28 -21.12 5.33
N CYS A 162 -7.10 -20.27 6.35
CA CYS A 162 -7.44 -18.85 6.31
C CYS A 162 -6.22 -17.90 6.32
N LYS A 163 -5.03 -18.36 6.70
CA LYS A 163 -3.86 -17.50 6.97
C LYS A 163 -3.38 -16.68 5.77
N ASP A 164 -3.56 -17.21 4.57
CA ASP A 164 -3.11 -16.57 3.34
C ASP A 164 -4.23 -15.84 2.60
N VAL A 165 -5.48 -15.93 3.05
CA VAL A 165 -6.63 -15.33 2.37
C VAL A 165 -6.50 -13.82 2.38
N SER A 166 -6.59 -13.21 1.21
CA SER A 166 -6.43 -11.77 1.02
C SER A 166 -7.78 -11.06 0.99
N PHE A 167 -7.88 -9.89 1.61
CA PHE A 167 -9.07 -9.05 1.58
C PHE A 167 -9.12 -8.28 0.24
N PRO A 168 -10.21 -8.38 -0.56
CA PRO A 168 -10.28 -7.75 -1.88
C PRO A 168 -10.06 -6.23 -1.89
N GLY A 169 -10.43 -5.53 -0.80
CA GLY A 169 -10.44 -4.07 -0.77
C GLY A 169 -9.06 -3.41 -0.67
N ASN A 170 -8.06 -4.11 -0.13
CA ASN A 170 -6.72 -3.57 0.10
C ASN A 170 -5.56 -4.56 -0.13
N ASN A 171 -5.84 -5.79 -0.59
CA ASN A 171 -4.85 -6.86 -0.77
C ASN A 171 -4.05 -7.23 0.49
N GLU A 172 -4.54 -6.91 1.70
CA GLU A 172 -3.96 -7.39 2.95
C GLU A 172 -4.54 -8.74 3.36
N LYS A 173 -3.91 -9.45 4.30
CA LYS A 173 -4.45 -10.71 4.81
C LYS A 173 -5.69 -10.47 5.67
N VAL A 174 -6.73 -11.28 5.48
CA VAL A 174 -7.99 -11.22 6.24
C VAL A 174 -7.78 -11.40 7.74
N LEU A 175 -6.73 -12.14 8.14
CA LEU A 175 -6.37 -12.28 9.55
C LEU A 175 -6.03 -10.96 10.25
N ASN A 176 -5.62 -9.91 9.53
CA ASN A 176 -5.46 -8.57 10.12
C ASN A 176 -6.77 -8.04 10.72
N LEU A 177 -7.92 -8.45 10.16
CA LEU A 177 -9.24 -8.07 10.67
C LEU A 177 -9.76 -9.06 11.73
N LEU A 178 -9.42 -10.35 11.59
CA LEU A 178 -10.00 -11.43 12.38
C LEU A 178 -9.18 -11.85 13.61
N CYS A 179 -7.97 -11.34 13.80
CA CYS A 179 -7.07 -11.81 14.87
C CYS A 179 -6.76 -10.76 15.95
N GLY A 180 -7.22 -9.51 15.79
CA GLY A 180 -6.90 -8.40 16.70
C GLY A 180 -5.41 -8.03 16.75
N THR A 181 -4.62 -8.54 15.82
CA THR A 181 -3.18 -8.31 15.66
C THR A 181 -2.80 -8.57 14.19
N THR A 182 -1.53 -8.35 13.82
CA THR A 182 -1.07 -8.61 12.45
C THR A 182 -1.16 -10.10 12.10
N ALA A 183 -1.42 -10.40 10.83
CA ALA A 183 -1.43 -11.76 10.31
C ALA A 183 -0.14 -12.53 10.63
N GLU A 184 1.02 -11.86 10.63
CA GLU A 184 2.33 -12.45 10.98
C GLU A 184 2.42 -12.91 12.44
N LYS A 185 1.80 -12.17 13.38
CA LYS A 185 1.82 -12.47 14.82
C LYS A 185 0.60 -13.27 15.27
N CYS A 186 -0.32 -13.54 14.35
CA CYS A 186 -1.52 -14.31 14.60
C CYS A 186 -1.17 -15.80 14.77
N THR A 187 -1.79 -16.43 15.75
CA THR A 187 -1.70 -17.88 15.98
C THR A 187 -3.10 -18.46 15.98
N PRO A 188 -3.28 -19.78 15.79
CA PRO A 188 -4.61 -20.40 15.84
C PRO A 188 -5.39 -20.05 17.11
N GLN A 189 -4.70 -20.05 18.26
CA GLN A 189 -5.32 -19.71 19.53
C GLN A 189 -5.70 -18.23 19.61
N LYS A 190 -4.85 -17.30 19.14
CA LYS A 190 -5.19 -15.86 19.14
C LYS A 190 -6.37 -15.55 18.23
N LEU A 191 -6.45 -16.22 17.06
CA LEU A 191 -7.56 -16.09 16.14
C LEU A 191 -8.88 -16.46 16.83
N LEU A 192 -8.95 -17.66 17.42
CA LEU A 192 -10.14 -18.13 18.11
C LEU A 192 -10.49 -17.26 19.33
N THR A 193 -9.51 -16.89 20.16
CA THR A 193 -9.72 -16.01 21.31
C THR A 193 -10.26 -14.65 20.90
N TYR A 194 -9.74 -14.05 19.82
CA TYR A 194 -10.25 -12.77 19.33
C TYR A 194 -11.67 -12.91 18.79
N MET A 195 -11.97 -13.94 17.99
CA MET A 195 -13.31 -14.18 17.48
C MET A 195 -14.34 -14.49 18.58
N GLY A 196 -13.91 -15.16 19.65
CA GLY A 196 -14.73 -15.48 20.81
C GLY A 196 -14.86 -14.35 21.84
N SER A 197 -14.12 -13.25 21.72
CA SER A 197 -14.12 -12.17 22.72
C SER A 197 -15.11 -11.07 22.39
N THR A 198 -15.95 -10.68 23.36
CA THR A 198 -16.88 -9.54 23.23
C THR A 198 -16.19 -8.20 23.00
N GLN A 199 -14.90 -8.08 23.33
CA GLN A 199 -14.11 -6.85 23.18
C GLN A 199 -13.93 -6.45 21.71
N ASN A 200 -14.00 -7.41 20.78
CA ASN A 200 -13.92 -7.14 19.34
C ASN A 200 -15.15 -6.36 18.81
N GLY A 201 -16.22 -6.23 19.60
CA GLY A 201 -17.47 -5.57 19.22
C GLY A 201 -18.45 -6.45 18.44
N PHE A 202 -18.01 -7.58 17.88
CA PHE A 202 -18.80 -8.52 17.07
C PHE A 202 -19.37 -9.68 17.87
N ALA A 203 -18.59 -10.30 18.76
CA ALA A 203 -19.05 -11.45 19.53
C ALA A 203 -20.19 -11.04 20.49
N PRO A 204 -21.27 -11.83 20.58
CA PRO A 204 -22.40 -11.54 21.46
C PRO A 204 -22.06 -11.79 22.94
N PHE A 205 -21.25 -12.82 23.22
CA PHE A 205 -20.81 -13.23 24.56
C PHE A 205 -19.43 -13.91 24.45
N ASN A 206 -18.75 -14.16 25.57
CA ASN A 206 -17.38 -14.71 25.50
C ASN A 206 -17.40 -16.23 25.29
N ILE A 207 -16.66 -16.67 24.28
CA ILE A 207 -16.40 -18.08 24.00
C ILE A 207 -14.91 -18.30 24.23
N PHE A 208 -14.60 -19.11 25.23
CA PHE A 208 -13.24 -19.52 25.55
C PHE A 208 -12.92 -20.83 24.81
N TYR A 209 -11.66 -20.97 24.39
CA TYR A 209 -11.18 -22.15 23.65
C TYR A 209 -10.04 -22.83 24.42
N PRO A 210 -10.31 -23.64 25.46
CA PRO A 210 -9.28 -24.28 26.26
C PRO A 210 -8.32 -25.15 25.43
N ASP A 211 -7.08 -25.30 25.92
CA ASP A 211 -6.07 -26.18 25.33
C ASP A 211 -5.94 -27.52 26.06
N LYS A 212 -6.56 -27.64 27.24
CA LYS A 212 -6.61 -28.86 28.04
C LYS A 212 -8.04 -29.36 28.09
N LEU A 213 -8.21 -30.66 27.87
CA LEU A 213 -9.49 -31.34 28.03
C LEU A 213 -9.73 -31.66 29.51
N ILE A 214 -10.95 -31.49 29.98
CA ILE A 214 -11.38 -31.89 31.32
C ILE A 214 -11.94 -33.32 31.27
N GLU A 215 -11.85 -34.07 32.37
CA GLU A 215 -12.48 -35.39 32.49
C GLU A 215 -14.00 -35.30 32.22
N ASN A 216 -14.55 -36.27 31.47
CA ASN A 216 -15.95 -36.33 30.98
C ASN A 216 -16.32 -35.47 29.76
N LEU A 217 -15.39 -34.68 29.22
CA LEU A 217 -15.57 -33.96 27.95
C LEU A 217 -14.76 -34.60 26.82
N SER A 218 -15.11 -34.27 25.58
CA SER A 218 -14.44 -34.73 24.36
C SER A 218 -14.17 -33.54 23.44
N TRP A 219 -13.22 -33.71 22.51
CA TRP A 219 -12.93 -32.68 21.53
C TRP A 219 -13.99 -32.64 20.43
N MET A 220 -14.43 -31.44 20.04
CA MET A 220 -15.09 -31.24 18.75
C MET A 220 -14.07 -31.52 17.65
N ASN A 221 -14.19 -32.72 17.06
CA ASN A 221 -13.28 -33.22 16.04
C ASN A 221 -14.04 -33.57 14.77
N LYS A 222 -14.38 -32.55 13.98
CA LYS A 222 -14.95 -32.72 12.64
C LYS A 222 -13.86 -32.62 11.58
N THR A 223 -14.17 -33.11 10.38
CA THR A 223 -13.20 -33.06 9.26
C THR A 223 -12.83 -31.62 8.93
N ILE A 224 -11.63 -31.41 8.39
CA ILE A 224 -11.09 -30.09 8.07
C ILE A 224 -10.93 -30.04 6.55
N PHE A 225 -11.36 -28.93 5.95
CA PHE A 225 -11.11 -28.65 4.55
C PHE A 225 -9.74 -27.99 4.38
N LYS A 226 -8.86 -28.61 3.60
CA LYS A 226 -7.54 -28.05 3.30
C LYS A 226 -7.62 -27.12 2.09
N CYS A 227 -6.87 -26.03 2.11
CA CYS A 227 -6.93 -25.04 1.01
C CYS A 227 -6.28 -25.52 -0.30
N ASN A 228 -5.36 -26.48 -0.23
CA ASN A 228 -4.63 -27.05 -1.36
C ASN A 228 -5.23 -28.34 -1.94
N GLN A 229 -6.37 -28.80 -1.43
CA GLN A 229 -7.02 -30.03 -1.91
C GLN A 229 -8.47 -29.73 -2.31
N PRO A 230 -8.95 -30.30 -3.43
CA PRO A 230 -10.37 -30.21 -3.76
C PRO A 230 -11.19 -31.03 -2.77
N PHE A 231 -12.41 -30.57 -2.47
CA PHE A 231 -13.35 -31.26 -1.60
C PHE A 231 -14.78 -31.05 -2.08
N THR A 232 -15.71 -31.91 -1.71
CA THR A 232 -17.14 -31.70 -1.99
C THR A 232 -17.69 -30.64 -1.04
N ASP A 233 -18.10 -29.49 -1.58
CA ASP A 233 -18.67 -28.40 -0.79
C ASP A 233 -20.02 -28.85 -0.20
N PRO A 234 -20.17 -28.86 1.14
CA PRO A 234 -21.42 -29.27 1.78
C PRO A 234 -22.63 -28.42 1.40
N GLN A 235 -22.46 -27.13 1.10
CA GLN A 235 -23.55 -26.21 0.78
C GLN A 235 -24.03 -26.38 -0.66
N THR A 236 -23.12 -26.56 -1.62
CA THR A 236 -23.49 -26.65 -3.04
C THR A 236 -23.57 -28.08 -3.58
N ASN A 237 -23.10 -29.07 -2.82
CA ASN A 237 -22.94 -30.46 -3.23
C ASN A 237 -22.17 -30.62 -4.56
N LYS A 238 -21.19 -29.73 -4.78
CA LYS A 238 -20.32 -29.69 -5.96
C LYS A 238 -18.87 -29.73 -5.49
N THR A 239 -17.97 -30.22 -6.33
CA THR A 239 -16.54 -30.19 -6.04
C THR A 239 -16.06 -28.74 -5.97
N ALA A 240 -15.69 -28.29 -4.78
CA ALA A 240 -15.07 -27.01 -4.55
C ALA A 240 -13.69 -27.00 -5.21
N LYS A 241 -13.39 -25.92 -5.94
CA LYS A 241 -12.05 -25.72 -6.50
C LYS A 241 -11.07 -25.46 -5.36
N THR A 242 -9.81 -25.86 -5.56
CA THR A 242 -8.70 -25.49 -4.68
C THR A 242 -8.60 -23.97 -4.56
N CYS A 243 -8.14 -23.47 -3.42
CA CYS A 243 -7.96 -22.03 -3.23
C CYS A 243 -6.86 -21.52 -4.15
N SER A 244 -6.97 -20.26 -4.58
CA SER A 244 -5.93 -19.64 -5.41
C SER A 244 -4.60 -19.60 -4.65
N CYS A 245 -3.47 -19.67 -5.36
CA CYS A 245 -2.14 -19.54 -4.77
C CYS A 245 -1.97 -18.22 -3.97
N GLN A 246 -2.65 -17.15 -4.40
CA GLN A 246 -2.65 -15.87 -3.68
C GLN A 246 -3.31 -15.98 -2.30
N ASP A 247 -4.34 -16.83 -2.17
CA ASP A 247 -5.14 -17.02 -0.96
C ASP A 247 -4.74 -18.29 -0.16
N CYS A 248 -3.79 -19.08 -0.67
CA CYS A 248 -3.26 -20.29 -0.05
C CYS A 248 -1.87 -20.60 -0.63
N ALA A 249 -0.80 -20.29 0.12
CA ALA A 249 0.57 -20.44 -0.37
C ALA A 249 0.95 -21.90 -0.70
N THR A 250 0.34 -22.86 0.00
CA THR A 250 0.55 -24.30 -0.24
C THR A 250 -0.08 -24.80 -1.53
N SER A 251 -0.90 -23.99 -2.20
CA SER A 251 -1.43 -24.27 -3.55
C SER A 251 -0.54 -23.73 -4.67
N CYS A 252 0.54 -23.01 -4.35
CA CYS A 252 1.39 -22.38 -5.35
C CYS A 252 2.27 -23.40 -6.07
N PRO A 253 2.38 -23.31 -7.42
CA PRO A 253 3.42 -24.01 -8.13
C PRO A 253 4.79 -23.43 -7.75
N VAL A 254 5.84 -24.25 -7.84
CA VAL A 254 7.21 -23.79 -7.65
C VAL A 254 7.54 -22.80 -8.77
N LEU A 255 8.01 -21.59 -8.42
CA LEU A 255 8.33 -20.55 -9.39
C LEU A 255 9.44 -21.04 -10.33
N PRO A 256 9.31 -20.84 -11.66
CA PRO A 256 10.43 -21.04 -12.56
C PRO A 256 11.54 -20.03 -12.22
N PRO A 257 12.82 -20.36 -12.51
CA PRO A 257 13.92 -19.44 -12.28
C PRO A 257 13.68 -18.11 -13.01
N PRO A 258 14.11 -16.98 -12.43
CA PRO A 258 13.88 -15.67 -13.01
C PRO A 258 14.43 -15.61 -14.43
N VAL A 259 13.64 -15.06 -15.36
CA VAL A 259 14.05 -14.85 -16.74
C VAL A 259 15.32 -13.98 -16.71
N PRO A 260 16.41 -14.38 -17.38
CA PRO A 260 17.62 -13.58 -17.43
C PRO A 260 17.28 -12.19 -17.99
N GLN A 261 17.80 -11.14 -17.36
CA GLN A 261 17.55 -9.77 -17.79
C GLN A 261 17.95 -9.60 -19.28
N PRO A 262 17.18 -8.84 -20.08
CA PRO A 262 17.53 -8.60 -21.47
C PRO A 262 18.92 -7.97 -21.51
N THR A 263 19.88 -8.69 -22.07
CA THR A 263 21.22 -8.17 -22.24
C THR A 263 21.17 -6.92 -23.12
N PRO A 264 21.98 -5.88 -22.83
CA PRO A 264 22.06 -4.72 -23.70
C PRO A 264 22.31 -5.19 -25.13
N ARG A 265 21.60 -4.61 -26.11
CA ARG A 265 21.74 -5.02 -27.51
C ARG A 265 23.20 -4.94 -27.91
N LYS A 266 23.77 -6.08 -28.30
CA LYS A 266 25.11 -6.16 -28.89
C LYS A 266 24.99 -6.25 -30.40
N ILE A 267 25.78 -5.46 -31.11
CA ILE A 267 25.94 -5.55 -32.56
C ILE A 267 27.26 -6.28 -32.79
N MET A 268 27.22 -7.45 -33.42
CA MET A 268 28.41 -8.30 -33.63
C MET A 268 29.20 -8.61 -32.34
N GLY A 269 28.50 -8.77 -31.20
CA GLY A 269 29.14 -9.06 -29.91
C GLY A 269 29.75 -7.86 -29.19
N LEU A 270 29.75 -6.67 -29.81
CA LEU A 270 30.19 -5.41 -29.22
C LEU A 270 28.99 -4.57 -28.74
N ASP A 271 29.19 -3.77 -27.71
CA ASP A 271 28.18 -2.79 -27.28
C ASP A 271 27.96 -1.75 -28.40
N VAL A 272 26.73 -1.24 -28.52
CA VAL A 272 26.37 -0.28 -29.60
C VAL A 272 27.29 0.93 -29.64
N LEU A 273 27.67 1.46 -28.47
CA LEU A 273 28.60 2.59 -28.38
C LEU A 273 29.97 2.22 -28.97
N THR A 274 30.54 1.09 -28.55
CA THR A 274 31.84 0.60 -29.03
C THR A 274 31.83 0.33 -30.52
N PHE A 275 30.76 -0.29 -31.03
CA PHE A 275 30.58 -0.53 -32.47
C PHE A 275 30.48 0.80 -33.24
N SER A 276 29.69 1.76 -32.75
CA SER A 276 29.54 3.08 -33.39
C SER A 276 30.86 3.84 -33.44
N LEU A 277 31.64 3.83 -32.34
CA LEU A 277 32.95 4.47 -32.28
C LEU A 277 33.95 3.79 -33.23
N LEU A 278 33.97 2.46 -33.29
CA LEU A 278 34.83 1.71 -34.20
C LEU A 278 34.54 2.07 -35.68
N VAL A 279 33.27 2.12 -36.06
CA VAL A 279 32.87 2.49 -37.43
C VAL A 279 33.30 3.93 -37.74
N THR A 280 33.06 4.88 -36.83
CA THR A 280 33.49 6.28 -37.04
C THR A 280 35.01 6.40 -37.15
N TYR A 281 35.77 5.61 -36.38
CA TYR A 281 37.22 5.60 -36.43
C TYR A 281 37.75 5.01 -37.73
N ILE A 282 37.19 3.89 -38.21
CA ILE A 282 37.54 3.29 -39.51
C ILE A 282 37.27 4.27 -40.65
N ILE A 283 36.11 4.95 -40.64
CA ILE A 283 35.79 5.98 -41.65
C ILE A 283 36.82 7.11 -41.61
N LEU A 284 37.20 7.58 -40.41
CA LEU A 284 38.22 8.62 -40.27
C LEU A 284 39.57 8.16 -40.81
N LEU A 285 40.00 6.92 -40.52
CA LEU A 285 41.26 6.37 -41.04
C LEU A 285 41.23 6.27 -42.57
N LEU A 286 40.14 5.76 -43.14
CA LEU A 286 39.96 5.58 -44.58
C LEU A 286 39.85 6.91 -45.34
N ILE A 287 39.51 8.00 -44.69
CA ILE A 287 39.48 9.33 -45.32
C ILE A 287 40.80 10.07 -45.08
N PHE A 288 41.27 10.11 -43.84
CA PHE A 288 42.41 10.94 -43.44
C PHE A 288 43.74 10.43 -43.98
N PHE A 289 44.02 9.12 -43.88
CA PHE A 289 45.29 8.56 -44.35
C PHE A 289 45.49 8.70 -45.87
N PRO A 290 44.54 8.34 -46.75
CA PRO A 290 44.75 8.52 -48.18
C PRO A 290 44.80 9.99 -48.56
N ILE A 291 44.02 10.88 -47.95
CA ILE A 291 44.14 12.33 -48.22
C ILE A 291 45.52 12.84 -47.80
N SER A 292 46.02 12.47 -46.62
CA SER A 292 47.35 12.84 -46.13
C SER A 292 48.47 12.29 -47.02
N ILE A 293 48.37 11.04 -47.46
CA ILE A 293 49.32 10.42 -48.39
C ILE A 293 49.28 11.12 -49.75
N ILE A 294 48.10 11.40 -50.31
CA ILE A 294 47.95 12.15 -51.56
C ILE A 294 48.55 13.56 -51.42
N CYS A 295 48.28 14.26 -50.31
CA CYS A 295 48.86 15.56 -50.02
C CYS A 295 50.39 15.52 -49.90
N THR A 296 50.94 14.51 -49.23
CA THR A 296 52.39 14.34 -49.04
C THR A 296 53.10 13.93 -50.33
N MET A 297 52.53 13.01 -51.10
CA MET A 297 53.04 12.65 -52.43
C MET A 297 53.03 13.86 -53.38
N LYS A 298 51.97 14.69 -53.32
CA LYS A 298 51.89 15.92 -54.11
C LYS A 298 52.88 17.00 -53.64
N LYS A 299 53.20 17.05 -52.34
CA LYS A 299 54.23 17.91 -51.78
C LYS A 299 55.65 17.46 -52.18
N ASN A 300 55.95 16.16 -52.11
CA ASN A 300 57.26 15.63 -52.53
C ASN A 300 57.52 15.74 -54.04
N ASN A 301 56.46 15.79 -54.86
CA ASN A 301 56.59 16.12 -56.29
C ASN A 301 56.92 17.59 -56.55
N LYS A 302 56.76 18.49 -55.57
CA LYS A 302 57.30 19.86 -55.63
C LYS A 302 58.72 19.84 -55.04
N ARG A 303 59.70 19.36 -55.83
CA ARG A 303 61.13 19.54 -55.51
C ARG A 303 61.48 21.02 -55.68
N TYR A 304 61.71 21.73 -54.58
CA TYR A 304 62.46 22.97 -54.62
C TYR A 304 63.94 22.62 -54.81
N ALA A 305 64.61 23.27 -55.78
CA ALA A 305 66.06 23.21 -55.89
C ALA A 305 66.66 23.99 -54.71
N LEU A 306 67.36 23.29 -53.81
CA LEU A 306 68.21 23.89 -52.80
C LEU A 306 69.51 24.37 -53.47
N VAL A 307 69.78 25.67 -53.42
CA VAL A 307 71.12 26.22 -53.73
C VAL A 307 72.02 25.92 -52.52
N PRO A 308 73.22 25.30 -52.70
CA PRO A 308 74.13 25.02 -51.59
C PRO A 308 74.83 26.30 -51.14
N ASP A 309 74.89 26.48 -49.83
CA ASP A 309 75.43 27.66 -49.18
C ASP A 309 76.84 27.36 -48.64
N ASN A 310 77.86 27.54 -49.47
CA ASN A 310 79.26 27.58 -49.03
C ASN A 310 80.25 27.83 -50.18
N SER A 311 80.75 29.06 -50.28
CA SER A 311 82.07 29.42 -49.74
C SER A 311 82.62 30.70 -50.38
N GLN A 312 83.34 31.47 -49.56
CA GLN A 312 84.20 32.60 -49.92
C GLN A 312 83.51 33.93 -50.22
N ALA A 313 83.49 34.83 -49.24
CA ALA A 313 84.44 35.95 -49.23
C ALA A 313 84.24 36.84 -48.01
N ASN A 314 85.15 36.70 -47.05
CA ASN A 314 85.59 37.84 -46.25
C ASN A 314 86.05 38.93 -47.22
N LEU A 315 85.38 40.09 -47.30
CA LEU A 315 86.01 41.36 -47.69
C LEU A 315 85.13 42.57 -47.38
N LYS A 316 85.57 43.28 -46.32
CA LYS A 316 85.46 44.71 -46.00
C LYS A 316 84.51 45.58 -46.84
N TYR A 317 83.58 46.21 -46.13
CA TYR A 317 82.94 47.46 -46.53
C TYR A 317 83.94 48.62 -46.37
N SER A 318 84.27 49.31 -47.47
CA SER A 318 84.61 50.74 -47.44
C SER A 318 84.46 51.35 -48.82
N GLY A 319 83.47 52.25 -48.95
CA GLY A 319 83.51 53.39 -49.86
C GLY A 319 83.34 53.15 -51.36
N GLY A 320 82.12 53.40 -51.85
CA GLY A 320 81.94 54.17 -53.09
C GLY A 320 81.59 53.41 -54.37
N SER A 321 80.55 53.93 -55.04
CA SER A 321 80.14 53.77 -56.45
C SER A 321 79.52 52.43 -56.91
N TYR A 322 78.27 52.55 -57.38
CA TYR A 322 77.50 51.50 -58.07
C TYR A 322 78.06 51.24 -59.48
N PRO A 323 78.15 49.97 -59.92
CA PRO A 323 78.07 49.62 -61.33
C PRO A 323 76.77 48.87 -61.68
N SER A 324 76.37 49.04 -62.94
CA SER A 324 75.13 48.61 -63.59
C SER A 324 74.84 47.10 -63.55
N VAL A 325 73.62 46.73 -63.16
CA VAL A 325 73.10 45.35 -63.32
C VAL A 325 72.65 45.15 -64.76
N SER A 326 73.54 44.55 -65.56
CA SER A 326 73.22 43.94 -66.85
C SER A 326 72.78 42.49 -66.65
N SER A 327 71.63 42.15 -67.23
CA SER A 327 71.26 40.84 -67.79
C SER A 327 71.61 39.58 -66.98
N ASN A 328 70.63 39.07 -66.22
CA ASN A 328 70.13 37.68 -66.26
C ASN A 328 69.14 37.50 -65.11
N LEU A 329 67.87 37.81 -65.38
CA LEU A 329 66.76 37.53 -64.46
C LEU A 329 66.40 36.04 -64.58
N PRO A 330 66.42 35.24 -63.49
CA PRO A 330 65.89 33.89 -63.55
C PRO A 330 64.37 33.96 -63.73
N GLU A 331 63.91 33.37 -64.82
CA GLU A 331 62.51 33.13 -65.15
C GLU A 331 61.83 32.40 -63.97
N LEU A 332 60.87 33.09 -63.34
CA LEU A 332 60.05 32.55 -62.26
C LEU A 332 59.12 31.48 -62.85
N VAL A 333 59.52 30.22 -62.81
CA VAL A 333 58.65 29.10 -63.22
C VAL A 333 57.55 28.92 -62.18
N ASP A 334 56.40 29.55 -62.43
CA ASP A 334 55.15 29.31 -61.72
C ASP A 334 54.79 27.82 -61.83
N SER A 335 54.79 27.10 -60.71
CA SER A 335 54.22 25.76 -60.68
C SER A 335 52.74 25.83 -61.03
N PRO A 336 52.20 25.00 -61.94
CA PRO A 336 50.78 25.05 -62.28
C PRO A 336 49.95 24.81 -61.00
N PRO A 337 49.02 25.72 -60.66
CA PRO A 337 48.23 25.59 -59.45
C PRO A 337 47.49 24.25 -59.46
N GLY A 338 47.43 23.58 -58.31
CA GLY A 338 46.73 22.31 -58.17
C GLY A 338 45.26 22.45 -58.55
N LEU A 339 44.58 21.33 -58.90
CA LEU A 339 43.14 21.32 -59.22
C LEU A 339 42.30 22.10 -58.18
N CYS A 340 42.53 21.91 -56.88
CA CYS A 340 41.84 22.68 -55.83
C CYS A 340 42.22 24.18 -55.81
N GLU A 341 43.46 24.55 -56.13
CA GLU A 341 43.88 25.96 -56.20
C GLU A 341 43.29 26.65 -57.44
N ARG A 342 43.18 25.94 -58.57
CA ARG A 342 42.53 26.43 -59.79
C ARG A 342 41.01 26.58 -59.63
N TRP A 343 40.39 25.62 -58.97
CA TRP A 343 38.96 25.68 -58.67
C TRP A 343 38.68 26.70 -57.58
N GLY A 344 39.54 26.79 -56.57
CA GLY A 344 39.50 27.81 -55.53
C GLY A 344 39.62 29.21 -56.09
N SER A 345 40.62 29.48 -56.95
CA SER A 345 40.81 30.80 -57.57
C SER A 345 39.69 31.15 -58.55
N LYS A 346 39.14 30.18 -59.28
CA LYS A 346 37.94 30.38 -60.11
C LYS A 346 36.72 30.70 -59.26
N LEU A 347 36.45 29.92 -58.21
CA LEU A 347 35.35 30.16 -57.28
C LEU A 347 35.49 31.54 -56.63
N GLU A 348 36.68 31.88 -56.14
CA GLU A 348 37.00 33.16 -55.53
C GLU A 348 36.79 34.31 -56.52
N SER A 349 37.27 34.17 -57.76
CA SER A 349 37.08 35.17 -58.81
C SER A 349 35.60 35.35 -59.15
N VAL A 350 34.84 34.26 -59.28
CA VAL A 350 33.39 34.30 -59.53
C VAL A 350 32.65 34.96 -58.36
N LEU A 351 32.92 34.56 -57.12
CA LEU A 351 32.31 35.14 -55.93
C LEU A 351 32.66 36.62 -55.81
N ARG A 352 33.93 36.98 -56.02
CA ARG A 352 34.40 38.37 -56.01
C ARG A 352 33.66 39.18 -57.06
N HIS A 353 33.54 38.69 -58.28
CA HIS A 353 32.82 39.40 -59.34
C HIS A 353 31.34 39.57 -59.00
N TRP A 354 30.66 38.51 -58.55
CA TRP A 354 29.25 38.54 -58.19
C TRP A 354 28.96 39.46 -57.00
N PHE A 355 29.70 39.31 -55.90
CA PHE A 355 29.51 40.15 -54.71
C PHE A 355 29.94 41.59 -54.95
N THR A 356 30.96 41.85 -55.77
CA THR A 356 31.31 43.23 -56.15
C THR A 356 30.19 43.85 -56.97
N LYS A 357 29.65 43.13 -57.97
CA LYS A 357 28.53 43.61 -58.79
C LYS A 357 27.26 43.84 -57.96
N TRP A 358 26.94 42.92 -57.05
CA TRP A 358 25.80 43.03 -56.14
C TRP A 358 25.99 44.16 -55.13
N GLY A 359 27.18 44.28 -54.53
CA GLY A 359 27.53 45.33 -53.58
C GLY A 359 27.48 46.72 -54.22
N VAL A 360 28.00 46.87 -55.44
CA VAL A 360 27.91 48.11 -56.23
C VAL A 360 26.46 48.45 -56.55
N TRP A 361 25.63 47.45 -56.90
CA TRP A 361 24.20 47.67 -57.13
C TRP A 361 23.47 48.12 -55.85
N CYS A 362 23.77 47.49 -54.70
CA CYS A 362 23.21 47.88 -53.40
C CYS A 362 23.65 49.28 -52.96
N SER A 363 24.92 49.65 -53.20
CA SER A 363 25.45 50.97 -52.81
C SER A 363 24.96 52.09 -53.72
N TYR A 364 24.64 51.80 -54.99
CA TYR A 364 24.04 52.75 -55.93
C TYR A 364 22.54 52.98 -55.67
N HIS A 365 21.84 52.01 -55.05
CA HIS A 365 20.40 52.07 -54.77
C HIS A 365 20.04 51.82 -53.28
N PRO A 366 20.60 52.57 -52.31
CA PRO A 366 20.46 52.27 -50.88
C PRO A 366 19.01 52.36 -50.39
N TYR A 367 18.22 53.34 -50.84
CA TYR A 367 16.83 53.52 -50.39
C TYR A 367 15.89 52.40 -50.84
N TYR A 368 16.04 51.91 -52.08
CA TYR A 368 15.26 50.78 -52.60
C TYR A 368 15.59 49.48 -51.86
N VAL A 369 16.88 49.23 -51.59
CA VAL A 369 17.32 48.05 -50.84
C VAL A 369 16.82 48.10 -49.39
N MET A 370 16.96 49.24 -48.70
CA MET A 370 16.43 49.40 -47.34
C MET A 370 14.91 49.21 -47.30
N GLY A 371 14.16 49.84 -48.21
CA GLY A 371 12.70 49.70 -48.29
C GLY A 371 12.26 48.25 -48.54
N ALA A 372 12.92 47.54 -49.46
CA ALA A 372 12.65 46.13 -49.72
C ALA A 372 12.98 45.24 -48.50
N CYS A 373 14.11 45.48 -47.82
CA CYS A 373 14.47 44.77 -46.60
C CYS A 373 13.44 45.00 -45.48
N PHE A 374 13.02 46.25 -45.24
CA PHE A 374 11.98 46.57 -44.26
C PHE A 374 10.65 45.91 -44.59
N LEU A 375 10.25 45.91 -45.88
CA LEU A 375 9.04 45.25 -46.34
C LEU A 375 9.09 43.74 -46.08
N VAL A 376 10.20 43.07 -46.42
CA VAL A 376 10.39 41.64 -46.18
C VAL A 376 10.36 41.33 -44.68
N ILE A 377 11.06 42.11 -43.86
CA ILE A 377 11.06 41.95 -42.40
C ILE A 377 9.65 42.14 -41.84
N ALA A 378 8.91 43.17 -42.29
CA ALA A 378 7.54 43.43 -41.84
C ALA A 378 6.59 42.28 -42.19
N ILE A 379 6.64 41.76 -43.43
CA ILE A 379 5.84 40.61 -43.86
C ILE A 379 6.15 39.37 -43.03
N MET A 380 7.43 39.08 -42.78
CA MET A 380 7.82 37.93 -41.94
C MET A 380 7.42 38.13 -40.47
N ALA A 381 7.52 39.36 -39.95
CA ALA A 381 7.15 39.70 -38.58
C ALA A 381 5.64 39.62 -38.35
N CYS A 382 4.79 39.84 -39.37
CA CYS A 382 3.35 39.62 -39.27
C CYS A 382 2.98 38.19 -38.83
N GLY A 383 3.84 37.20 -39.06
CA GLY A 383 3.64 35.83 -38.56
C GLY A 383 3.58 35.73 -37.03
N LEU A 384 4.19 36.69 -36.31
CA LEU A 384 4.20 36.71 -34.85
C LEU A 384 2.81 36.96 -34.24
N PHE A 385 1.87 37.57 -34.98
CA PHE A 385 0.49 37.72 -34.52
C PHE A 385 -0.25 36.39 -34.34
N ARG A 386 0.26 35.30 -34.93
CA ARG A 386 -0.29 33.94 -34.80
C ARG A 386 0.60 33.04 -33.93
N PHE A 387 1.60 33.59 -33.25
CA PHE A 387 2.48 32.81 -32.40
C PHE A 387 1.75 32.32 -31.16
N THR A 388 1.69 31.00 -30.99
CA THR A 388 1.10 30.33 -29.82
C THR A 388 2.18 29.54 -29.10
N VAL A 389 2.24 29.66 -27.78
CA VAL A 389 3.21 28.93 -26.94
C VAL A 389 2.53 27.70 -26.33
N THR A 390 3.07 26.51 -26.61
CA THR A 390 2.67 25.28 -25.93
C THR A 390 3.36 25.22 -24.57
N THR A 391 2.58 25.29 -23.49
CA THR A 391 3.09 25.23 -22.11
C THR A 391 2.88 23.87 -21.43
N ASP A 392 2.08 22.99 -22.02
CA ASP A 392 1.85 21.65 -21.47
C ASP A 392 3.10 20.77 -21.69
N PRO A 393 3.75 20.28 -20.62
CA PRO A 393 4.92 19.43 -20.75
C PRO A 393 4.61 18.11 -21.46
N VAL A 394 3.39 17.58 -21.37
CA VAL A 394 3.03 16.34 -22.07
C VAL A 394 3.12 16.55 -23.57
N ASP A 395 2.65 17.69 -24.08
CA ASP A 395 2.72 18.07 -25.49
C ASP A 395 4.14 18.41 -25.95
N LEU A 396 4.98 18.92 -25.05
CA LEU A 396 6.38 19.20 -25.34
C LEU A 396 7.25 17.93 -25.40
N TRP A 397 7.03 16.98 -24.49
CA TRP A 397 7.91 15.83 -24.28
C TRP A 397 7.39 14.51 -24.87
N SER A 398 6.16 14.48 -25.38
CA SER A 398 5.60 13.27 -25.97
C SER A 398 4.98 13.53 -27.34
N SER A 399 5.45 12.78 -28.33
CA SER A 399 4.86 12.79 -29.67
C SER A 399 3.40 12.31 -29.60
N PRO A 400 2.48 12.98 -30.32
CA PRO A 400 1.07 12.60 -30.36
C PRO A 400 0.86 11.15 -30.83
N ASP A 401 1.73 10.65 -31.72
CA ASP A 401 1.62 9.29 -32.27
C ASP A 401 2.32 8.21 -31.44
N SER A 402 2.94 8.58 -30.33
CA SER A 402 3.62 7.62 -29.47
C SER A 402 2.63 6.62 -28.85
N ILE A 403 3.08 5.38 -28.68
CA ILE A 403 2.29 4.31 -28.04
C ILE A 403 1.82 4.75 -26.64
N ALA A 404 2.69 5.43 -25.89
CA ALA A 404 2.38 5.94 -24.56
C ALA A 404 1.25 6.98 -24.58
N ARG A 405 1.23 7.90 -25.56
CA ARG A 405 0.15 8.89 -25.70
C ARG A 405 -1.19 8.21 -26.02
N LYS A 406 -1.20 7.27 -26.97
CA LYS A 406 -2.41 6.50 -27.32
C LYS A 406 -2.96 5.70 -26.13
N GLN A 407 -2.08 5.08 -25.35
CA GLN A 407 -2.48 4.38 -24.13
C GLN A 407 -3.05 5.32 -23.07
N LYS A 408 -2.46 6.52 -22.91
CA LYS A 408 -2.98 7.55 -22.01
C LYS A 408 -4.38 8.02 -22.44
N GLU A 409 -4.60 8.29 -23.73
CA GLU A 409 -5.90 8.71 -24.25
C GLU A 409 -6.98 7.63 -24.04
N ILE A 410 -6.63 6.35 -24.25
CA ILE A 410 -7.53 5.21 -23.96
C ILE A 410 -7.84 5.13 -22.47
N TYR A 411 -6.87 5.40 -21.59
CA TYR A 411 -7.08 5.40 -20.15
C TYR A 411 -8.01 6.56 -19.72
N ASP A 412 -7.69 7.78 -20.13
CA ASP A 412 -8.43 8.99 -19.74
C ASP A 412 -9.89 8.94 -20.22
N SER A 413 -10.14 8.40 -21.41
CA SER A 413 -11.51 8.24 -21.95
C SER A 413 -12.35 7.20 -21.20
N LYS A 414 -11.73 6.17 -20.60
CA LYS A 414 -12.43 5.09 -19.88
C LYS A 414 -12.55 5.33 -18.38
N PHE A 415 -11.54 5.93 -17.78
CA PHE A 415 -11.40 6.01 -16.32
C PHE A 415 -11.36 7.45 -15.79
N SER A 416 -11.55 8.46 -16.66
CA SER A 416 -11.21 9.86 -16.41
C SER A 416 -9.71 10.09 -16.27
N PRO A 417 -9.25 11.35 -16.41
CA PRO A 417 -7.84 11.68 -16.20
C PRO A 417 -7.37 11.28 -14.80
N PHE A 418 -6.11 10.87 -14.72
CA PHE A 418 -5.48 10.59 -13.43
C PHE A 418 -5.56 11.82 -12.51
N TYR A 419 -5.89 11.59 -11.23
CA TYR A 419 -6.09 12.67 -10.26
C TYR A 419 -4.79 13.46 -10.01
N ARG A 420 -4.94 14.75 -9.69
CA ARG A 420 -3.81 15.62 -9.31
C ARG A 420 -3.43 15.36 -7.85
N THR A 421 -2.13 15.32 -7.56
CA THR A 421 -1.60 15.04 -6.23
C THR A 421 -0.85 16.24 -5.67
N GLU A 422 -1.34 16.80 -4.58
CA GLU A 422 -0.62 17.80 -3.77
C GLU A 422 -0.04 17.11 -2.54
N GLN A 423 1.29 17.07 -2.43
CA GLN A 423 2.00 16.34 -1.37
C GLN A 423 2.73 17.29 -0.43
N LEU A 424 2.49 17.12 0.88
CA LEU A 424 3.22 17.81 1.94
C LEU A 424 4.08 16.80 2.72
N ILE A 425 5.39 17.05 2.80
CA ILE A 425 6.34 16.24 3.57
C ILE A 425 6.79 17.06 4.77
N ILE A 426 6.25 16.73 5.95
CA ILE A 426 6.59 17.40 7.20
C ILE A 426 7.68 16.59 7.91
N ARG A 427 8.76 17.26 8.31
CA ARG A 427 9.85 16.68 9.11
C ARG A 427 10.06 17.48 10.37
N SER A 428 10.49 16.80 11.43
CA SER A 428 10.90 17.47 12.67
C SER A 428 12.36 17.92 12.57
N THR A 429 12.65 19.12 13.06
CA THR A 429 14.01 19.62 13.29
C THR A 429 14.56 19.17 14.65
N HIS A 430 13.72 18.58 15.51
CA HIS A 430 14.17 18.02 16.79
C HIS A 430 14.94 16.72 16.55
N PRO A 431 16.19 16.62 17.02
CA PRO A 431 17.05 15.48 16.68
C PRO A 431 16.75 14.22 17.51
N THR A 432 16.07 14.34 18.66
CA THR A 432 15.86 13.22 19.57
C THR A 432 14.59 12.43 19.21
N PRO A 433 14.73 11.17 18.77
CA PRO A 433 13.58 10.28 18.64
C PRO A 433 12.97 10.05 20.02
N GLY A 434 11.65 10.22 20.10
CA GLY A 434 10.89 9.86 21.29
C GLY A 434 10.70 8.35 21.39
N GLY A 435 9.93 7.93 22.38
CA GLY A 435 9.43 6.58 22.40
C GLY A 435 8.45 6.38 23.53
N PHE A 436 7.67 5.32 23.40
CA PHE A 436 6.63 4.98 24.35
C PHE A 436 6.96 3.63 24.97
N LYS A 437 6.80 3.53 26.29
CA LYS A 437 6.89 2.25 27.00
C LYS A 437 5.47 1.85 27.43
N PRO A 438 4.83 0.90 26.72
CA PRO A 438 3.56 0.37 27.17
C PRO A 438 3.73 -0.35 28.51
N LEU A 439 2.68 -0.35 29.34
CA LEU A 439 2.68 -1.12 30.59
C LEU A 439 3.07 -2.58 30.31
N ASN A 440 4.07 -3.06 31.06
CA ASN A 440 4.61 -4.42 30.97
C ASN A 440 5.18 -4.83 29.59
N LYS A 441 5.58 -3.86 28.74
CA LYS A 441 6.25 -4.12 27.46
C LYS A 441 7.59 -3.40 27.33
N LYS A 442 8.38 -3.85 26.35
CA LYS A 442 9.64 -3.19 25.97
C LYS A 442 9.35 -1.79 25.44
N TRP A 443 10.31 -0.88 25.65
CA TRP A 443 10.27 0.47 25.08
C TRP A 443 10.23 0.39 23.55
N VAL A 444 9.34 1.17 22.93
CA VAL A 444 9.15 1.23 21.48
C VAL A 444 9.65 2.59 20.99
N PRO A 445 10.68 2.63 20.12
CA PRO A 445 11.15 3.88 19.54
C PRO A 445 10.12 4.49 18.61
N PHE A 446 9.96 5.80 18.67
CA PHE A 446 9.20 6.59 17.71
C PHE A 446 10.12 7.63 17.07
N GLY A 447 9.93 7.86 15.76
CA GLY A 447 10.65 8.93 15.06
C GLY A 447 10.37 10.30 15.69
N SER A 448 11.28 11.26 15.50
CA SER A 448 11.22 12.59 16.11
C SER A 448 10.01 13.44 15.73
N ILE A 449 9.26 13.07 14.68
CA ILE A 449 8.00 13.75 14.29
C ILE A 449 6.79 13.32 15.12
N PHE A 450 6.88 12.20 15.83
CA PHE A 450 5.75 11.63 16.58
C PHE A 450 5.63 12.19 18.00
N HIS A 451 6.32 13.29 18.31
CA HIS A 451 6.02 14.07 19.50
C HIS A 451 4.62 14.69 19.39
N LYS A 452 3.85 14.60 20.47
CA LYS A 452 2.42 14.91 20.48
C LYS A 452 2.11 16.35 20.05
N ASP A 453 2.93 17.30 20.50
CA ASP A 453 2.87 18.72 20.15
C ASP A 453 3.09 18.96 18.65
N LEU A 454 4.04 18.27 18.03
CA LEU A 454 4.29 18.36 16.58
C LEU A 454 3.13 17.76 15.78
N LEU A 455 2.56 16.65 16.26
CA LEU A 455 1.38 16.03 15.64
C LEU A 455 0.16 16.95 15.69
N ILE A 456 -0.06 17.66 16.80
CA ILE A 456 -1.14 18.64 16.94
C ILE A 456 -0.95 19.79 15.96
N GLN A 457 0.25 20.38 15.89
CA GLN A 457 0.56 21.47 14.93
C GLN A 457 0.34 21.04 13.48
N ALA A 458 0.77 19.82 13.12
CA ALA A 458 0.59 19.28 11.78
C ALA A 458 -0.89 18.98 11.46
N LEU A 459 -1.69 18.55 12.44
CA LEU A 459 -3.14 18.40 12.29
C LEU A 459 -3.84 19.75 12.10
N GLU A 460 -3.47 20.77 12.86
CA GLU A 460 -3.99 22.13 12.70
C GLU A 460 -3.68 22.69 11.32
N LEU A 461 -2.45 22.50 10.83
CA LEU A 461 -2.07 22.87 9.47
C LEU A 461 -2.93 22.14 8.42
N GLN A 462 -3.12 20.82 8.58
CA GLN A 462 -3.98 20.04 7.68
C GLN A 462 -5.41 20.60 7.67
N ASN A 463 -5.99 20.84 8.85
CA ASN A 463 -7.35 21.34 8.99
C ASN A 463 -7.50 22.78 8.47
N HIS A 464 -6.46 23.60 8.54
CA HIS A 464 -6.45 24.92 7.93
C HIS A 464 -6.45 24.83 6.38
N ILE A 465 -5.64 23.93 5.81
CA ILE A 465 -5.59 23.70 4.35
C ILE A 465 -6.93 23.16 3.84
N THR A 466 -7.55 22.20 4.55
CA THR A 466 -8.80 21.58 4.10
C THR A 466 -10.00 22.52 4.15
N ASN A 467 -10.01 23.49 5.08
CA ASN A 467 -11.09 24.47 5.23
C ASN A 467 -10.82 25.79 4.49
N MET A 468 -9.73 25.87 3.71
CA MET A 468 -9.39 27.06 2.95
C MET A 468 -10.45 27.37 1.89
N LYS A 469 -10.77 28.66 1.74
CA LYS A 469 -11.64 29.19 0.68
C LYS A 469 -10.82 30.12 -0.20
N VAL A 470 -10.85 29.88 -1.50
CA VAL A 470 -10.10 30.66 -2.47
C VAL A 470 -11.08 31.34 -3.44
N PRO A 471 -10.98 32.66 -3.66
CA PRO A 471 -11.82 33.33 -4.65
C PRO A 471 -11.42 32.91 -6.06
N PHE A 472 -12.39 32.45 -6.85
CA PHE A 472 -12.22 32.09 -8.26
C PHE A 472 -13.44 32.54 -9.07
N GLY A 473 -13.23 33.55 -9.93
CA GLY A 473 -14.34 34.25 -10.60
C GLY A 473 -15.25 34.93 -9.58
N ASP A 474 -16.56 34.72 -9.70
CA ASP A 474 -17.58 35.30 -8.82
C ASP A 474 -17.89 34.43 -7.58
N SER A 475 -17.18 33.31 -7.40
CA SER A 475 -17.47 32.33 -6.34
C SER A 475 -16.24 31.98 -5.51
N ASN A 476 -16.47 31.56 -4.27
CA ASN A 476 -15.43 30.99 -3.42
C ASN A 476 -15.41 29.48 -3.61
N ILE A 477 -14.28 28.94 -4.04
CA ILE A 477 -14.07 27.50 -4.20
C ILE A 477 -13.44 26.93 -2.93
N THR A 478 -13.93 25.77 -2.52
CA THR A 478 -13.40 24.97 -1.40
C THR A 478 -12.70 23.73 -1.92
N LEU A 479 -11.93 23.05 -1.04
CA LEU A 479 -11.34 21.76 -1.38
C LEU A 479 -12.40 20.71 -1.75
N GLU A 480 -13.56 20.72 -1.09
CA GLU A 480 -14.64 19.76 -1.32
C GLU A 480 -15.23 19.84 -2.74
N ASP A 481 -15.08 20.99 -3.41
CA ASP A 481 -15.59 21.20 -4.78
C ASP A 481 -14.70 20.57 -5.86
N ILE A 482 -13.40 20.36 -5.58
CA ILE A 482 -12.41 19.93 -6.57
C ILE A 482 -11.74 18.59 -6.23
N CYS A 483 -11.84 18.14 -4.99
CA CYS A 483 -11.12 16.96 -4.53
C CYS A 483 -11.71 15.65 -5.09
N PHE A 484 -10.88 14.61 -5.14
CA PHE A 484 -11.35 13.28 -5.47
C PHE A 484 -12.16 12.67 -4.31
N GLN A 485 -13.41 12.28 -4.59
CA GLN A 485 -14.36 11.71 -3.62
C GLN A 485 -14.73 10.27 -4.03
N PRO A 486 -14.09 9.24 -3.45
CA PRO A 486 -14.23 7.85 -3.92
C PRO A 486 -15.60 7.24 -3.64
N LEU A 487 -16.36 7.76 -2.68
CA LEU A 487 -17.66 7.24 -2.25
C LEU A 487 -18.81 8.21 -2.54
N ALA A 488 -18.59 9.23 -3.37
CA ALA A 488 -19.66 10.12 -3.80
C ALA A 488 -20.74 9.32 -4.58
N PRO A 489 -22.05 9.58 -4.37
CA PRO A 489 -22.63 10.62 -3.53
C PRO A 489 -22.92 10.20 -2.07
N GLN A 490 -22.59 8.97 -1.66
CA GLN A 490 -22.90 8.46 -0.32
C GLN A 490 -22.17 9.23 0.78
N THR A 491 -20.91 9.60 0.54
CA THR A 491 -20.16 10.55 1.36
C THR A 491 -19.43 11.55 0.48
N LYS A 492 -19.54 12.84 0.79
CA LYS A 492 -18.86 13.93 0.07
C LYS A 492 -17.51 14.29 0.70
N LYS A 493 -16.79 13.30 1.24
CA LYS A 493 -15.51 13.51 1.91
C LYS A 493 -14.35 13.31 0.95
N CYS A 494 -13.40 14.25 0.98
CA CYS A 494 -12.20 14.22 0.15
C CYS A 494 -11.24 13.09 0.55
N ALA A 495 -10.59 12.48 -0.44
CA ALA A 495 -9.52 11.53 -0.22
C ALA A 495 -8.23 12.24 0.26
N ILE A 496 -8.05 12.34 1.58
CA ILE A 496 -6.83 12.90 2.20
C ILE A 496 -6.06 11.78 2.88
N GLN A 497 -4.84 11.51 2.41
CA GLN A 497 -3.99 10.45 2.97
C GLN A 497 -3.02 11.04 3.99
N SER A 498 -3.29 10.82 5.27
CA SER A 498 -2.42 11.24 6.37
C SER A 498 -2.57 10.32 7.58
N ILE A 499 -1.61 10.40 8.52
CA ILE A 499 -1.68 9.65 9.79
C ILE A 499 -2.85 10.12 10.67
N PHE A 500 -3.33 11.34 10.48
CA PHE A 500 -4.43 11.90 11.26
C PHE A 500 -5.79 11.31 10.90
N GLN A 501 -5.87 10.62 9.75
CA GLN A 501 -7.06 9.85 9.40
C GLN A 501 -7.33 8.69 10.36
N TYR A 502 -6.30 8.13 11.02
CA TYR A 502 -6.52 7.15 12.08
C TYR A 502 -7.28 7.73 13.27
N PHE A 503 -7.20 9.06 13.46
CA PHE A 503 -7.90 9.80 14.49
C PHE A 503 -9.08 10.60 13.92
N GLN A 504 -9.55 10.27 12.71
CA GLN A 504 -10.66 10.95 12.04
C GLN A 504 -10.47 12.47 11.96
N ASN A 505 -9.23 12.94 11.77
CA ASN A 505 -8.85 14.36 11.71
C ASN A 505 -9.28 15.20 12.93
N SER A 506 -9.53 14.57 14.08
CA SER A 506 -10.00 15.24 15.29
C SER A 506 -8.89 15.40 16.32
N ASN A 507 -8.79 16.62 16.87
CA ASN A 507 -7.85 16.91 17.95
C ASN A 507 -8.27 16.23 19.26
N ALA A 508 -9.57 15.96 19.44
CA ALA A 508 -10.09 15.30 20.63
C ALA A 508 -9.69 13.82 20.71
N THR A 509 -9.81 13.08 19.60
CA THR A 509 -9.41 11.67 19.50
C THR A 509 -7.89 11.52 19.58
N LEU A 510 -7.11 12.45 19.02
CA LEU A 510 -5.64 12.47 19.15
C LEU A 510 -5.20 12.73 20.61
N ASN A 511 -5.90 13.60 21.33
CA ASN A 511 -5.58 13.92 22.72
C ASN A 511 -6.11 12.92 23.74
N LYS A 512 -7.05 12.05 23.34
CA LYS A 512 -7.67 11.05 24.18
C LYS A 512 -6.62 10.10 24.77
N CYS A 513 -6.78 9.81 26.05
CA CYS A 513 -5.96 8.88 26.81
C CYS A 513 -6.89 8.07 27.71
N LEU A 514 -6.65 6.76 27.75
CA LEU A 514 -7.40 5.82 28.58
C LEU A 514 -6.49 5.15 29.60
N THR A 515 -7.02 5.01 30.81
CA THR A 515 -6.41 4.26 31.89
C THR A 515 -6.69 2.75 31.74
N MET A 516 -6.10 1.90 32.60
CA MET A 516 -6.32 0.45 32.55
C MET A 516 -7.79 0.07 32.78
N MET A 517 -8.51 0.84 33.62
CA MET A 517 -9.93 0.62 33.86
C MET A 517 -10.83 1.31 32.80
N GLY A 518 -10.24 1.91 31.76
CA GLY A 518 -10.95 2.52 30.65
C GLY A 518 -11.53 3.91 30.95
N HIS A 519 -11.03 4.59 31.99
CA HIS A 519 -11.38 5.97 32.31
C HIS A 519 -10.50 6.96 31.55
N ASP A 520 -10.98 8.20 31.41
CA ASP A 520 -10.19 9.28 30.83
C ASP A 520 -9.02 9.63 31.77
N CYS A 521 -7.80 9.69 31.23
CA CYS A 521 -6.61 10.05 32.00
C CYS A 521 -6.70 11.44 32.66
N ASN A 522 -7.57 12.33 32.17
CA ASN A 522 -7.81 13.64 32.78
C ASN A 522 -8.69 13.58 34.06
N LYS A 523 -9.32 12.43 34.33
CA LYS A 523 -10.11 12.16 35.56
C LYS A 523 -9.68 10.83 36.18
N PRO A 524 -8.43 10.70 36.65
CA PRO A 524 -7.92 9.43 37.14
C PRO A 524 -8.61 9.05 38.45
N HIS A 525 -9.06 7.80 38.54
CA HIS A 525 -9.40 7.20 39.83
C HIS A 525 -8.09 6.96 40.60
N LYS A 526 -8.09 7.12 41.94
CA LYS A 526 -6.88 7.18 42.80
C LYS A 526 -5.89 5.99 42.70
N ALA A 527 -6.22 4.92 41.99
CA ALA A 527 -5.40 3.71 41.82
C ALA A 527 -5.22 3.29 40.35
N ASP A 528 -5.53 4.16 39.39
CA ASP A 528 -5.54 3.83 37.96
C ASP A 528 -4.34 4.41 37.22
N PHE A 529 -3.75 3.63 36.32
CA PHE A 529 -2.54 4.01 35.59
C PHE A 529 -2.87 4.26 34.12
N ASN A 530 -2.22 5.27 33.51
CA ASN A 530 -2.34 5.55 32.08
C ASN A 530 -1.83 4.35 31.28
N ALA A 531 -2.71 3.75 30.47
CA ALA A 531 -2.41 2.49 29.79
C ALA A 531 -2.37 2.65 28.27
N TYR A 532 -3.25 3.49 27.72
CA TYR A 532 -3.48 3.59 26.29
C TYR A 532 -3.58 5.05 25.86
N ASP A 533 -2.71 5.45 24.95
CA ASP A 533 -2.65 6.79 24.36
C ASP A 533 -2.57 6.69 22.82
N TYR A 534 -2.33 7.83 22.18
CA TYR A 534 -2.17 7.89 20.73
C TYR A 534 -1.08 6.95 20.18
N HIS A 535 -0.01 6.64 20.93
CA HIS A 535 1.02 5.71 20.48
C HIS A 535 0.45 4.30 20.32
N THR A 536 -0.37 3.86 21.29
CA THR A 536 -0.99 2.54 21.24
C THR A 536 -1.94 2.41 20.06
N HIS A 537 -2.76 3.43 19.82
CA HIS A 537 -3.70 3.45 18.69
C HIS A 537 -2.97 3.51 17.35
N LEU A 538 -1.94 4.37 17.24
CA LEU A 538 -1.14 4.49 16.03
C LEU A 538 -0.41 3.18 15.69
N LEU A 539 0.13 2.47 16.68
CA LEU A 539 0.74 1.14 16.46
C LEU A 539 -0.30 0.10 16.02
N PHE A 540 -1.47 0.11 16.64
CA PHE A 540 -2.56 -0.80 16.27
C PHE A 540 -3.00 -0.55 14.82
N CYS A 541 -3.32 0.69 14.46
CA CYS A 541 -3.77 1.05 13.12
C CYS A 541 -2.68 0.92 12.05
N ALA A 542 -1.41 1.21 12.38
CA ALA A 542 -0.31 0.93 11.45
C ALA A 542 -0.18 -0.58 11.17
N SER A 543 -0.59 -1.42 12.10
CA SER A 543 -0.53 -2.89 11.99
C SER A 543 -1.81 -3.50 11.39
N SER A 544 -2.94 -2.83 11.53
CA SER A 544 -4.27 -3.28 11.09
C SER A 544 -5.12 -2.08 10.62
N PRO A 545 -4.76 -1.46 9.48
CA PRO A 545 -5.30 -0.14 9.08
C PRO A 545 -6.76 -0.19 8.62
N THR A 546 -7.31 -1.40 8.44
CA THR A 546 -8.72 -1.64 8.11
C THR A 546 -9.58 -2.01 9.32
N SER A 547 -9.01 -2.02 10.53
CA SER A 547 -9.79 -2.32 11.72
C SER A 547 -10.86 -1.25 11.97
N VAL A 548 -12.10 -1.69 12.17
CA VAL A 548 -13.23 -0.81 12.52
C VAL A 548 -13.24 -0.45 14.01
N ARG A 549 -12.44 -1.11 14.84
CA ARG A 549 -12.34 -0.82 16.27
C ARG A 549 -11.03 -1.34 16.86
N ASP A 550 -10.30 -0.46 17.52
CA ASP A 550 -9.17 -0.81 18.38
C ASP A 550 -9.67 -1.46 19.67
N VAL A 551 -9.07 -2.60 20.03
CA VAL A 551 -9.39 -3.37 21.24
C VAL A 551 -9.15 -2.55 22.51
N ASN A 552 -8.09 -1.73 22.51
CA ASN A 552 -7.67 -0.96 23.67
C ASN A 552 -8.25 0.46 23.62
N PHE A 553 -8.09 1.15 22.49
CA PHE A 553 -8.46 2.57 22.35
C PHE A 553 -9.94 2.79 22.00
N LYS A 554 -10.63 1.72 21.56
CA LYS A 554 -12.06 1.68 21.17
C LYS A 554 -12.46 2.62 20.01
N GLU A 555 -11.48 3.14 19.25
CA GLU A 555 -11.70 3.96 18.05
C GLU A 555 -11.43 3.19 16.74
N PRO A 556 -12.04 3.57 15.62
CA PRO A 556 -11.78 2.96 14.31
C PRO A 556 -10.43 3.43 13.73
N CYS A 557 -9.80 2.58 12.91
CA CYS A 557 -8.62 2.95 12.12
C CYS A 557 -8.98 3.51 10.72
N LEU A 558 -10.26 3.51 10.36
CA LEU A 558 -10.73 4.05 9.09
C LEU A 558 -10.77 5.59 9.15
N GLY A 559 -10.35 6.24 8.06
CA GLY A 559 -10.46 7.68 7.90
C GLY A 559 -11.89 8.14 7.64
N GLU A 560 -12.12 9.46 7.65
CA GLU A 560 -13.44 10.07 7.43
C GLU A 560 -14.05 9.74 6.05
N PHE A 561 -13.20 9.48 5.05
CA PHE A 561 -13.63 9.03 3.71
C PHE A 561 -13.82 7.51 3.61
N TRP A 562 -13.95 6.84 4.77
CA TRP A 562 -14.26 5.41 4.94
C TRP A 562 -13.29 4.46 4.22
N ARG A 563 -12.02 4.85 4.14
CA ARG A 563 -10.93 4.00 3.64
C ARG A 563 -9.76 4.01 4.61
N SER A 564 -9.01 2.91 4.62
CA SER A 564 -7.79 2.78 5.42
C SER A 564 -6.66 3.63 4.82
N SER A 565 -6.02 4.45 5.65
CA SER A 565 -4.74 5.07 5.29
C SER A 565 -3.64 4.02 5.43
N GLN A 566 -2.99 3.65 4.33
CA GLN A 566 -1.96 2.61 4.37
C GLN A 566 -0.66 3.16 4.97
N PRO A 567 0.05 2.40 5.83
CA PRO A 567 1.32 2.84 6.41
C PRO A 567 2.33 3.23 5.34
N LYS A 568 2.44 2.43 4.26
CA LYS A 568 3.38 2.70 3.16
C LYS A 568 3.09 3.98 2.38
N HIS A 569 1.86 4.50 2.40
CA HIS A 569 1.54 5.82 1.84
C HIS A 569 1.95 6.96 2.79
N CYS A 570 1.98 6.71 4.11
CA CYS A 570 2.41 7.67 5.14
C CYS A 570 3.92 7.63 5.44
N THR A 571 4.61 6.51 5.19
CA THR A 571 6.02 6.28 5.63
C THR A 571 6.96 5.81 4.52
N ARG A 572 6.67 6.09 3.24
CA ARG A 572 7.40 5.56 2.06
C ARG A 572 8.92 5.83 2.01
N TRP A 573 9.51 6.55 2.96
CA TRP A 573 10.93 6.89 2.97
C TRP A 573 11.80 6.24 4.07
N LEU A 574 11.26 5.34 4.90
CA LEU A 574 12.03 4.76 6.01
C LEU A 574 12.69 3.39 5.74
N HIS A 575 12.44 2.76 4.59
CA HIS A 575 12.92 1.38 4.36
C HIS A 575 14.25 1.24 3.59
N ARG A 576 14.90 2.33 3.16
CA ARG A 576 16.15 2.25 2.37
C ARG A 576 17.45 2.62 3.09
N HIS A 577 17.42 3.03 4.37
CA HIS A 577 18.63 3.42 5.11
C HIS A 577 18.74 2.84 6.54
N CYS A 578 18.07 1.73 6.82
CA CYS A 578 18.36 0.91 8.01
C CYS A 578 18.65 -0.53 7.59
N VAL A 579 19.81 -0.73 6.97
CA VAL A 579 20.64 -1.93 7.08
C VAL A 579 22.06 -1.45 7.31
#